data_AF-A0A1D9NZ26-F1
#
_entry.id   AF-A0A1D9NZ26-F1
#
_cell.length_a   1.000
_cell.length_b   1.000
_cell.length_c   1.000
_cell.angle_alpha   90.00
_cell.angle_beta   90.00
_cell.angle_gamma   90.00
#
_symmetry.space_group_name_H-M   'P 1'
#
loop_
_entity.id
_entity.type
_entity.pdbx_description
1 polymer ?
#
loop_
_entity_poly.entity_id
_entity_poly.type
_entity_poly.pdbx_seq_one_letter_code
_entity_poly.pdbx_strand_id
1 'polypeptide(L)'
;MTNKSVIDDKTKYVSIAFLFLLCLDYWICEPIGVDMPFHMLRIGELGKEIARDITFPVYMFKDVYYGYGYPIPIFYCATFLYPFALLVSLGLSEIIAYKIMVVTLLWTTFLCAYFCSRAWYKDKDFSFVVAFLYAAQPYFLMDLFVKASIGEAFAFLFIPLIILGYCFIMKSDQNIKGIIILACGMAGLVCSHVISTVLVTIALTVWFIVDFIKSDQKVKVLVSIVLSAILCVCISAGYILPMIEQLLNDRYYAQTSAKLSSIPQNVLGIFIPMHAAKALSMVTGIDVPMSEVGGAIIPVALVLIYMFAKGKIKELKRTDKILIAIYCGIVVSMTIRFVWIPLESIFGFMQFTWRIYLIAAVIGTALFILLTQREYNCKFTRVQVLITIFSGIYVLAVCFGYFGAKRLSYATGKQSNIEYSSETGDILYISQKIDPYSIKDIERAVTSDDDNVEFTYEVNEASEVVSINIEQNNLEKEVHFEVPFLFYKGYEAYFKDSNEKLEVSQGSNALVEITVPAGNTGEIEVKYTGTKLQKMSLYFSMVTMLIVVIAYYLFCVRDEKRRKM
;
A
#
# COMPACT_ATOMS: atom_id res chain seq x y z
N MET A 1 -4.49 -40.48 7.38
CA MET A 1 -3.68 -39.39 7.98
C MET A 1 -3.26 -39.87 9.36
N THR A 2 -1.97 -40.01 9.58
CA THR A 2 -1.39 -40.43 10.86
C THR A 2 -1.82 -39.45 11.96
N ASN A 3 -2.16 -39.97 13.15
CA ASN A 3 -2.59 -39.23 14.34
C ASN A 3 -1.50 -38.29 14.94
N LYS A 4 -0.49 -37.92 14.15
CA LYS A 4 0.64 -37.09 14.57
C LYS A 4 0.40 -35.67 14.07
N SER A 5 0.42 -34.72 15.00
CA SER A 5 0.45 -33.30 14.66
C SER A 5 1.80 -32.93 14.00
N VAL A 6 1.79 -31.90 13.15
CA VAL A 6 3.00 -31.32 12.56
C VAL A 6 3.70 -30.33 13.49
N ILE A 7 3.06 -29.90 14.58
CA ILE A 7 3.59 -28.95 15.55
C ILE A 7 3.10 -29.27 16.97
N ASP A 8 4.01 -29.30 17.94
CA ASP A 8 3.64 -29.49 19.36
C ASP A 8 3.12 -28.20 20.01
N ASP A 9 2.33 -28.35 21.08
CA ASP A 9 1.67 -27.24 21.75
C ASP A 9 2.67 -26.21 22.32
N LYS A 10 3.82 -26.66 22.85
CA LYS A 10 4.86 -25.74 23.32
C LYS A 10 5.33 -24.81 22.20
N THR A 11 5.54 -25.35 21.00
CA THR A 11 5.94 -24.56 19.83
C THR A 11 4.83 -23.61 19.39
N LYS A 12 3.55 -24.02 19.46
CA LYS A 12 2.41 -23.12 19.19
C LYS A 12 2.36 -21.95 20.19
N TYR A 13 2.50 -22.23 21.48
CA TYR A 13 2.49 -21.19 22.51
C TYR A 13 3.65 -20.20 22.34
N VAL A 14 4.84 -20.69 22.00
CA VAL A 14 6.00 -19.82 21.69
C VAL A 14 5.72 -18.94 20.46
N SER A 15 5.13 -19.49 19.40
CA SER A 15 4.73 -18.71 18.21
C SER A 15 3.70 -17.62 18.54
N ILE A 16 2.68 -17.95 19.32
CA ILE A 16 1.65 -16.99 19.75
C ILE A 16 2.26 -15.92 20.65
N ALA A 17 3.05 -16.32 21.65
CA ALA A 17 3.74 -15.40 22.54
C ALA A 17 4.64 -14.44 21.77
N PHE A 18 5.36 -14.91 20.74
CA PHE A 18 6.15 -14.05 19.88
C PHE A 18 5.29 -12.98 19.20
N LEU A 19 4.18 -13.34 18.55
CA LEU A 19 3.28 -12.36 17.90
C LEU A 19 2.69 -11.36 18.91
N PHE A 20 2.35 -11.79 20.12
CA PHE A 20 1.90 -10.89 21.19
C PHE A 20 3.01 -9.94 21.66
N LEU A 21 4.24 -10.44 21.81
CA LEU A 21 5.39 -9.61 22.14
C LEU A 21 5.64 -8.54 21.07
N LEU A 22 5.51 -8.88 19.78
CA LEU A 22 5.58 -7.89 18.70
C LEU A 22 4.57 -6.75 18.89
N CYS A 23 3.33 -7.09 19.24
CA CYS A 23 2.28 -6.09 19.48
C CYS A 23 2.60 -5.24 20.71
N LEU A 24 3.06 -5.87 21.79
CA LEU A 24 3.39 -5.20 23.05
C LEU A 24 4.57 -4.25 22.87
N ASP A 25 5.65 -4.72 22.24
CA ASP A 25 6.84 -3.92 21.95
C ASP A 25 6.48 -2.70 21.09
N TYR A 26 5.67 -2.90 20.05
CA TYR A 26 5.21 -1.80 19.20
C TYR A 26 4.31 -0.80 19.94
N TRP A 27 3.52 -1.28 20.91
CA TRP A 27 2.66 -0.42 21.72
C TRP A 27 3.45 0.45 22.68
N ILE A 28 4.48 -0.12 23.32
CA ILE A 28 5.33 0.56 24.31
C ILE A 28 6.30 1.53 23.62
N CYS A 29 6.85 1.16 22.47
CA CYS A 29 7.74 2.04 21.73
C CYS A 29 6.96 3.19 21.08
N GLU A 30 7.61 4.33 20.88
CA GLU A 30 7.13 5.33 19.90
C GLU A 30 7.98 5.14 18.64
N PRO A 31 7.49 4.34 17.67
CA PRO A 31 8.23 4.04 16.46
C PRO A 31 8.42 5.32 15.64
N ILE A 32 9.58 5.44 14.99
CA ILE A 32 9.87 6.53 14.06
C ILE A 32 10.19 5.90 12.71
N GLY A 33 9.20 5.18 12.17
CA GLY A 33 9.32 4.55 10.86
C GLY A 33 9.55 5.58 9.76
N VAL A 34 10.07 5.15 8.62
CA VAL A 34 10.44 6.07 7.51
C VAL A 34 9.19 6.74 6.92
N ASP A 35 8.20 5.95 6.50
CA ASP A 35 6.97 6.43 5.87
C ASP A 35 5.84 6.69 6.89
N MET A 36 6.13 6.50 8.18
CA MET A 36 5.14 6.61 9.26
C MET A 36 4.49 8.00 9.34
N PRO A 37 5.23 9.13 9.28
CA PRO A 37 4.61 10.45 9.31
C PRO A 37 3.57 10.66 8.21
N PHE A 38 3.89 10.20 6.99
CA PHE A 38 2.97 10.27 5.85
C PHE A 38 1.69 9.47 6.10
N HIS A 39 1.81 8.23 6.61
CA HIS A 39 0.63 7.41 6.89
C HIS A 39 -0.18 7.87 8.11
N MET A 40 0.47 8.48 9.11
CA MET A 40 -0.24 9.13 10.23
C MET A 40 -1.04 10.32 9.73
N LEU A 41 -0.43 11.20 8.93
CA LEU A 41 -1.11 12.32 8.27
C LEU A 41 -2.33 11.82 7.49
N ARG A 42 -2.18 10.73 6.70
CA ARG A 42 -3.31 10.15 5.96
C ARG A 42 -4.48 9.71 6.82
N ILE A 43 -4.23 9.16 8.01
CA ILE A 43 -5.29 8.74 8.94
C ILE A 43 -5.88 9.95 9.66
N GLY A 44 -5.04 10.90 10.06
CA GLY A 44 -5.41 12.14 10.72
C GLY A 44 -6.32 13.00 9.86
N GLU A 45 -5.85 13.36 8.67
CA GLU A 45 -6.60 14.17 7.71
C GLU A 45 -7.89 13.48 7.28
N LEU A 46 -7.85 12.18 6.99
CA LEU A 46 -9.08 11.43 6.70
C LEU A 46 -10.08 11.47 7.87
N GLY A 47 -9.60 11.42 9.11
CA GLY A 47 -10.44 11.53 10.30
C GLY A 47 -11.04 12.92 10.48
N LYS A 48 -10.27 13.98 10.22
CA LYS A 48 -10.73 15.37 10.25
C LYS A 48 -11.81 15.62 9.20
N GLU A 49 -11.59 15.19 7.96
CA GLU A 49 -12.56 15.35 6.86
C GLU A 49 -13.88 14.62 7.15
N ILE A 50 -13.81 13.43 7.76
CA ILE A 50 -15.00 12.70 8.21
C ILE A 50 -15.73 13.48 9.33
N ALA A 51 -15.00 14.06 10.27
CA ALA A 51 -15.58 14.82 11.38
C ALA A 51 -16.24 16.14 10.94
N ARG A 52 -15.72 16.79 9.89
CA ARG A 52 -16.25 18.05 9.34
C ARG A 52 -17.65 17.86 8.76
N ASP A 53 -17.80 16.96 7.79
CA ASP A 53 -19.01 16.89 6.95
C ASP A 53 -19.62 15.48 6.83
N ILE A 54 -19.16 14.48 7.60
CA ILE A 54 -19.55 13.06 7.47
C ILE A 54 -19.48 12.63 5.99
N THR A 55 -18.37 12.97 5.34
CA THR A 55 -18.20 12.74 3.90
C THR A 55 -17.70 11.33 3.64
N PHE A 56 -18.40 10.61 2.76
CA PHE A 56 -17.92 9.36 2.19
C PHE A 56 -18.22 9.31 0.69
N PRO A 57 -17.20 9.13 -0.17
CA PRO A 57 -15.78 9.03 0.15
C PRO A 57 -15.13 10.42 0.24
N VAL A 58 -14.04 10.52 1.00
CA VAL A 58 -13.16 11.69 0.99
C VAL A 58 -12.24 11.60 -0.22
N TYR A 59 -12.20 12.66 -1.04
CA TYR A 59 -11.35 12.75 -2.23
C TYR A 59 -10.18 13.73 -2.04
N MET A 60 -10.35 14.77 -1.25
CA MET A 60 -9.38 15.83 -1.01
C MET A 60 -9.04 15.89 0.47
N PHE A 61 -7.76 15.99 0.83
CA PHE A 61 -7.35 16.46 2.16
C PHE A 61 -7.02 17.92 2.04
N LYS A 62 -7.85 18.74 2.64
CA LYS A 62 -7.88 20.14 2.25
C LYS A 62 -6.95 21.03 3.10
N ASP A 63 -6.65 20.60 4.34
CA ASP A 63 -5.65 21.24 5.23
C ASP A 63 -4.19 21.04 4.76
N VAL A 64 -3.96 20.13 3.81
CA VAL A 64 -2.63 19.70 3.40
C VAL A 64 -2.03 20.67 2.38
N TYR A 65 -0.70 20.85 2.44
CA TYR A 65 0.05 21.81 1.61
C TYR A 65 -0.35 23.25 1.92
N TYR A 66 -0.18 23.66 3.17
CA TYR A 66 -0.45 25.03 3.65
C TYR A 66 -1.91 25.47 3.42
N GLY A 67 -2.85 24.52 3.43
CA GLY A 67 -4.27 24.77 3.18
C GLY A 67 -4.65 24.98 1.70
N TYR A 68 -3.77 24.62 0.76
CA TYR A 68 -4.07 24.63 -0.69
C TYR A 68 -4.76 23.33 -1.16
N GLY A 69 -4.76 22.28 -0.33
CA GLY A 69 -5.42 21.01 -0.59
C GLY A 69 -4.60 20.02 -1.43
N TYR A 70 -4.70 18.74 -1.09
CA TYR A 70 -3.97 17.66 -1.73
C TYR A 70 -4.80 16.35 -1.78
N PRO A 71 -5.05 15.76 -2.96
CA PRO A 71 -5.99 14.65 -3.13
C PRO A 71 -5.32 13.30 -2.90
N ILE A 72 -4.69 13.14 -1.73
CA ILE A 72 -4.06 11.88 -1.35
C ILE A 72 -5.03 10.69 -1.49
N PRO A 73 -6.32 10.76 -1.09
CA PRO A 73 -7.24 9.63 -1.23
C PRO A 73 -7.54 9.18 -2.68
N ILE A 74 -7.41 10.09 -3.67
CA ILE A 74 -7.59 9.75 -5.09
C ILE A 74 -6.41 8.91 -5.59
N PHE A 75 -5.18 9.30 -5.23
CA PHE A 75 -3.97 8.64 -5.71
C PHE A 75 -3.54 7.45 -4.84
N TYR A 76 -3.80 7.53 -3.53
CA TYR A 76 -3.59 6.47 -2.57
C TYR A 76 -4.92 6.06 -1.95
N CYS A 77 -5.43 4.92 -2.41
CA CYS A 77 -6.69 4.36 -1.92
C CYS A 77 -6.75 4.38 -0.38
N ALA A 78 -7.79 5.02 0.15
CA ALA A 78 -8.03 5.16 1.58
C ALA A 78 -8.96 4.09 2.17
N THR A 79 -9.47 3.16 1.35
CA THR A 79 -10.51 2.18 1.73
C THR A 79 -10.19 1.45 3.05
N PHE A 80 -8.96 0.99 3.23
CA PHE A 80 -8.56 0.26 4.43
C PHE A 80 -8.14 1.15 5.61
N LEU A 81 -8.08 2.47 5.41
CA LEU A 81 -7.78 3.45 6.45
C LEU A 81 -9.04 3.96 7.17
N TYR A 82 -10.20 3.92 6.51
CA TYR A 82 -11.47 4.41 7.09
C TYR A 82 -11.77 3.90 8.50
N PRO A 83 -11.61 2.59 8.84
CA PRO A 83 -11.88 2.11 10.21
C PRO A 83 -11.03 2.82 11.27
N PHE A 84 -9.80 3.20 10.92
CA PHE A 84 -8.85 3.83 11.83
C PHE A 84 -9.01 5.36 11.83
N ALA A 85 -9.32 5.96 10.68
CA ALA A 85 -9.68 7.37 10.59
C ALA A 85 -10.98 7.70 11.34
N LEU A 86 -11.94 6.76 11.38
CA LEU A 86 -13.13 6.90 12.22
C LEU A 86 -12.78 7.02 13.70
N LEU A 87 -11.75 6.31 14.19
CA LEU A 87 -11.28 6.48 15.56
C LEU A 87 -10.77 7.89 15.82
N VAL A 88 -10.06 8.48 14.84
CA VAL A 88 -9.60 9.87 14.92
C VAL A 88 -10.77 10.84 14.92
N SER A 89 -11.78 10.64 14.06
CA SER A 89 -13.00 11.46 14.04
C SER A 89 -13.77 11.43 15.37
N LEU A 90 -13.59 10.36 16.17
CA LEU A 90 -14.15 10.21 17.51
C LEU A 90 -13.26 10.80 18.63
N GLY A 91 -12.17 11.50 18.28
CA GLY A 91 -11.26 12.17 19.21
C GLY A 91 -10.03 11.37 19.63
N LEU A 92 -9.78 10.20 19.03
CA LEU A 92 -8.54 9.45 19.29
C LEU A 92 -7.35 10.12 18.59
N SER A 93 -6.17 10.13 19.20
CA SER A 93 -4.98 10.68 18.54
C SER A 93 -4.53 9.81 17.36
N GLU A 94 -3.96 10.45 16.33
CA GLU A 94 -3.50 9.81 15.10
C GLU A 94 -2.49 8.69 15.37
N ILE A 95 -1.59 8.89 16.34
CA ILE A 95 -0.59 7.89 16.73
C ILE A 95 -1.24 6.64 17.33
N ILE A 96 -2.29 6.79 18.15
CA ILE A 96 -2.98 5.65 18.73
C ILE A 96 -3.76 4.91 17.63
N ALA A 97 -4.47 5.64 16.76
CA ALA A 97 -5.18 5.04 15.63
C ALA A 97 -4.23 4.26 14.70
N TYR A 98 -3.05 4.83 14.41
CA TYR A 98 -2.00 4.18 13.63
C TYR A 98 -1.44 2.92 14.31
N LYS A 99 -1.17 2.96 15.62
CA LYS A 99 -0.75 1.76 16.38
C LYS A 99 -1.81 0.66 16.36
N ILE A 100 -3.08 1.01 16.51
CA ILE A 100 -4.21 0.07 16.40
C ILE A 100 -4.25 -0.56 15.00
N MET A 101 -4.07 0.24 13.95
CA MET A 101 -3.99 -0.26 12.57
C MET A 101 -2.90 -1.29 12.39
N VAL A 102 -1.68 -0.99 12.85
CA VAL A 102 -0.53 -1.89 12.72
C VAL A 102 -0.77 -3.24 13.41
N VAL A 103 -1.25 -3.22 14.66
CA VAL A 103 -1.58 -4.45 15.41
C VAL A 103 -2.70 -5.22 14.71
N THR A 104 -3.75 -4.52 14.25
CA THR A 104 -4.86 -5.13 13.51
C THR A 104 -4.37 -5.79 12.23
N LEU A 105 -3.45 -5.15 11.50
CA LEU A 105 -2.92 -5.66 10.24
C LEU A 105 -2.08 -6.93 10.44
N LEU A 106 -1.27 -7.01 11.50
CA LEU A 106 -0.53 -8.24 11.85
C LEU A 106 -1.48 -9.42 12.06
N TRP A 107 -2.49 -9.24 12.91
CA TRP A 107 -3.43 -10.31 13.26
C TRP A 107 -4.35 -10.68 12.11
N THR A 108 -4.87 -9.71 11.36
CA THR A 108 -5.71 -9.99 10.18
C THR A 108 -4.92 -10.71 9.10
N THR A 109 -3.63 -10.37 8.90
CA THR A 109 -2.74 -11.09 7.97
C THR A 109 -2.51 -12.54 8.41
N PHE A 110 -2.23 -12.76 9.70
CA PHE A 110 -2.11 -14.10 10.27
C PHE A 110 -3.41 -14.91 10.09
N LEU A 111 -4.56 -14.34 10.45
CA LEU A 111 -5.85 -15.02 10.36
C LEU A 111 -6.24 -15.31 8.90
N CYS A 112 -6.00 -14.37 7.99
CA CYS A 112 -6.24 -14.56 6.56
C CYS A 112 -5.42 -15.73 6.02
N ALA A 113 -4.12 -15.77 6.31
CA ALA A 113 -3.24 -16.87 5.93
C ALA A 113 -3.69 -18.20 6.56
N TYR A 114 -4.10 -18.19 7.83
CA TYR A 114 -4.63 -19.38 8.52
C TYR A 114 -5.88 -19.91 7.82
N PHE A 115 -6.89 -19.08 7.58
CA PHE A 115 -8.14 -19.52 6.98
C PHE A 115 -7.95 -19.95 5.52
N CYS A 116 -7.07 -19.28 4.76
CA CYS A 116 -6.74 -19.70 3.40
C CYS A 116 -6.04 -21.05 3.38
N SER A 117 -5.03 -21.24 4.22
CA SER A 117 -4.32 -22.50 4.37
C SER A 117 -5.25 -23.61 4.85
N ARG A 118 -6.14 -23.33 5.81
CA ARG A 118 -7.15 -24.26 6.32
C ARG A 118 -8.12 -24.68 5.23
N ALA A 119 -8.54 -23.74 4.38
CA ALA A 119 -9.41 -24.01 3.26
C ALA A 119 -8.76 -24.94 2.23
N TRP A 120 -7.44 -24.83 2.03
CA TRP A 120 -6.68 -25.65 1.10
C TRP A 120 -6.25 -27.02 1.67
N TYR A 121 -5.48 -27.01 2.76
CA TYR A 121 -4.85 -28.21 3.34
C TYR A 121 -5.75 -29.03 4.26
N LYS A 122 -6.86 -28.44 4.76
CA LYS A 122 -7.80 -29.09 5.72
C LYS A 122 -7.18 -29.54 7.05
N ASP A 123 -5.98 -29.09 7.39
CA ASP A 123 -5.23 -29.44 8.61
C ASP A 123 -5.07 -28.21 9.53
N LYS A 124 -5.44 -28.31 10.82
CA LYS A 124 -5.49 -27.16 11.75
C LYS A 124 -4.09 -26.72 12.12
N ASP A 125 -3.25 -27.71 12.40
CA ASP A 125 -1.92 -27.51 12.95
C ASP A 125 -0.97 -27.08 11.83
N PHE A 126 -1.08 -27.70 10.66
CA PHE A 126 -0.34 -27.25 9.49
C PHE A 126 -0.75 -25.84 9.05
N SER A 127 -2.05 -25.51 9.11
CA SER A 127 -2.51 -24.15 8.76
C SER A 127 -2.02 -23.09 9.74
N PHE A 128 -1.92 -23.43 11.03
CA PHE A 128 -1.29 -22.55 12.02
C PHE A 128 0.17 -22.28 11.68
N VAL A 129 0.94 -23.33 11.33
CA VAL A 129 2.34 -23.19 10.92
C VAL A 129 2.48 -22.29 9.69
N VAL A 130 1.66 -22.53 8.66
CA VAL A 130 1.64 -21.69 7.44
C VAL A 130 1.38 -20.22 7.79
N ALA A 131 0.36 -19.96 8.61
CA ALA A 131 0.00 -18.60 9.02
C ALA A 131 1.12 -17.91 9.81
N PHE A 132 1.76 -18.63 10.73
CA PHE A 132 2.87 -18.12 11.52
C PHE A 132 4.08 -17.79 10.63
N LEU A 133 4.52 -18.73 9.78
CA LEU A 133 5.65 -18.53 8.88
C LEU A 133 5.44 -17.37 7.91
N TYR A 134 4.18 -17.08 7.56
CA TYR A 134 3.80 -15.98 6.69
C TYR A 134 3.73 -14.62 7.41
N ALA A 135 3.06 -14.55 8.56
CA ALA A 135 2.87 -13.31 9.31
C ALA A 135 4.07 -12.90 10.17
N ALA A 136 4.99 -13.83 10.47
CA ALA A 136 6.23 -13.55 11.19
C ALA A 136 7.45 -13.46 10.25
N GLN A 137 7.25 -13.42 8.93
CA GLN A 137 8.37 -13.34 8.00
C GLN A 137 9.07 -11.98 8.09
N PRO A 138 10.42 -11.93 7.98
CA PRO A 138 11.19 -10.71 8.21
C PRO A 138 10.77 -9.51 7.36
N TYR A 139 10.41 -9.71 6.09
CA TYR A 139 10.06 -8.62 5.20
C TYR A 139 8.75 -7.94 5.58
N PHE A 140 7.70 -8.72 5.86
CA PHE A 140 6.43 -8.17 6.32
C PHE A 140 6.58 -7.42 7.65
N LEU A 141 7.38 -7.95 8.59
CA LEU A 141 7.67 -7.25 9.83
C LEU A 141 8.44 -5.94 9.60
N MET A 142 9.31 -5.90 8.60
CA MET A 142 10.03 -4.69 8.20
C MET A 142 9.07 -3.63 7.61
N ASP A 143 8.18 -4.02 6.70
CA ASP A 143 7.16 -3.12 6.13
C ASP A 143 6.23 -2.58 7.22
N LEU A 144 5.82 -3.44 8.15
CA LEU A 144 4.85 -3.10 9.19
C LEU A 144 5.42 -2.18 10.27
N PHE A 145 6.63 -2.46 10.77
CA PHE A 145 7.16 -1.77 11.94
C PHE A 145 8.23 -0.74 11.65
N VAL A 146 8.94 -0.87 10.52
CA VAL A 146 10.22 -0.19 10.30
C VAL A 146 10.12 0.81 9.17
N LYS A 147 9.92 0.30 7.95
CA LYS A 147 9.67 1.13 6.79
C LYS A 147 8.38 1.89 6.98
N ALA A 148 7.42 1.28 7.69
CA ALA A 148 6.07 1.80 7.85
C ALA A 148 5.38 1.99 6.50
N SER A 149 5.72 1.17 5.51
CA SER A 149 5.09 1.19 4.19
C SER A 149 3.77 0.44 4.27
N ILE A 150 2.75 1.12 4.81
CA ILE A 150 1.48 0.50 5.15
C ILE A 150 0.75 -0.03 3.90
N GLY A 151 0.95 0.60 2.73
CA GLY A 151 0.43 0.08 1.47
C GLY A 151 0.97 -1.32 1.13
N GLU A 152 2.29 -1.53 1.25
CA GLU A 152 2.91 -2.85 1.06
C GLU A 152 2.51 -3.83 2.18
N ALA A 153 2.38 -3.37 3.42
CA ALA A 153 1.90 -4.22 4.51
C ALA A 153 0.46 -4.71 4.26
N PHE A 154 -0.45 -3.88 3.74
CA PHE A 154 -1.79 -4.31 3.32
C PHE A 154 -1.74 -5.29 2.14
N ALA A 155 -0.76 -5.18 1.23
CA ALA A 155 -0.57 -6.18 0.18
C ALA A 155 -0.40 -7.59 0.75
N PHE A 156 0.35 -7.74 1.84
CA PHE A 156 0.55 -9.02 2.52
C PHE A 156 -0.75 -9.64 3.05
N LEU A 157 -1.74 -8.84 3.43
CA LEU A 157 -3.05 -9.35 3.86
C LEU A 157 -3.78 -10.09 2.72
N PHE A 158 -3.65 -9.62 1.47
CA PHE A 158 -4.42 -10.13 0.34
C PHE A 158 -3.74 -11.24 -0.46
N ILE A 159 -2.41 -11.34 -0.41
CA ILE A 159 -1.66 -12.40 -1.12
C ILE A 159 -2.14 -13.83 -0.79
N PRO A 160 -2.49 -14.22 0.47
CA PRO A 160 -3.01 -15.55 0.75
C PRO A 160 -4.34 -15.84 0.02
N LEU A 161 -5.21 -14.83 -0.13
CA LEU A 161 -6.45 -14.95 -0.89
C LEU A 161 -6.15 -15.15 -2.38
N ILE A 162 -5.23 -14.35 -2.93
CA ILE A 162 -4.80 -14.47 -4.33
C ILE A 162 -4.30 -15.90 -4.62
N ILE A 163 -3.40 -16.42 -3.79
CA ILE A 163 -2.84 -17.78 -3.94
C ILE A 163 -3.95 -18.83 -3.82
N LEU A 164 -4.86 -18.69 -2.86
CA LEU A 164 -5.96 -19.63 -2.66
C LEU A 164 -6.93 -19.64 -3.86
N GLY A 165 -7.34 -18.46 -4.31
CA GLY A 165 -8.26 -18.29 -5.44
C GLY A 165 -7.67 -18.89 -6.72
N TYR A 166 -6.40 -18.59 -6.99
CA TYR A 166 -5.66 -19.18 -8.10
C TYR A 166 -5.57 -20.71 -7.99
N CYS A 167 -5.24 -21.25 -6.82
CA CYS A 167 -5.19 -22.70 -6.59
C CYS A 167 -6.56 -23.36 -6.79
N PHE A 168 -7.66 -22.72 -6.38
CA PHE A 168 -9.00 -23.26 -6.63
C PHE A 168 -9.36 -23.31 -8.12
N ILE A 169 -8.97 -22.30 -8.91
CA ILE A 169 -9.18 -22.29 -10.36
C ILE A 169 -8.35 -23.38 -11.05
N MET A 170 -7.07 -23.49 -10.70
CA MET A 170 -6.12 -24.34 -11.43
C MET A 170 -6.13 -25.81 -11.00
N LYS A 171 -6.40 -26.08 -9.73
CA LYS A 171 -6.11 -27.37 -9.09
C LYS A 171 -7.31 -27.94 -8.34
N SER A 172 -8.51 -27.39 -8.54
CA SER A 172 -9.74 -27.89 -7.92
C SER A 172 -10.96 -27.71 -8.82
N ASP A 173 -12.07 -28.34 -8.45
CA ASP A 173 -13.37 -28.14 -9.11
C ASP A 173 -14.16 -26.94 -8.55
N GLN A 174 -13.60 -26.20 -7.58
CA GLN A 174 -14.25 -25.05 -6.93
C GLN A 174 -14.06 -23.75 -7.73
N ASN A 175 -14.38 -23.78 -9.03
CA ASN A 175 -14.02 -22.73 -9.96
C ASN A 175 -14.63 -21.36 -9.61
N ILE A 176 -15.95 -21.27 -9.39
CA ILE A 176 -16.65 -20.01 -9.04
C ILE A 176 -16.07 -19.39 -7.75
N LYS A 177 -15.81 -20.23 -6.75
CA LYS A 177 -15.19 -19.81 -5.49
C LYS A 177 -13.78 -19.27 -5.72
N GLY A 178 -13.01 -19.93 -6.57
CA GLY A 178 -11.69 -19.48 -7.00
C GLY A 178 -11.75 -18.12 -7.70
N ILE A 179 -12.72 -17.93 -8.60
CA ILE A 179 -12.91 -16.67 -9.34
C ILE A 179 -13.12 -15.50 -8.37
N ILE A 180 -14.06 -15.66 -7.44
CA ILE A 180 -14.43 -14.63 -6.47
C ILE A 180 -13.25 -14.32 -5.54
N ILE A 181 -12.61 -15.36 -4.97
CA ILE A 181 -11.51 -15.18 -4.02
C ILE A 181 -10.31 -14.51 -4.70
N LEU A 182 -9.96 -14.91 -5.92
CA LEU A 182 -8.87 -14.30 -6.68
C LEU A 182 -9.18 -12.84 -7.00
N ALA A 183 -10.41 -12.54 -7.46
CA ALA A 183 -10.84 -11.18 -7.75
C ALA A 183 -10.78 -10.28 -6.51
N CYS A 184 -11.32 -10.72 -5.37
CA CYS A 184 -11.28 -9.97 -4.11
C CYS A 184 -9.84 -9.78 -3.60
N GLY A 185 -8.99 -10.80 -3.71
CA GLY A 185 -7.59 -10.68 -3.35
C GLY A 185 -6.84 -9.66 -4.21
N MET A 186 -7.01 -9.72 -5.53
CA MET A 186 -6.39 -8.76 -6.45
C MET A 186 -6.96 -7.34 -6.29
N ALA A 187 -8.27 -7.19 -6.07
CA ALA A 187 -8.87 -5.89 -5.84
C ALA A 187 -8.43 -5.27 -4.51
N GLY A 188 -8.29 -6.09 -3.46
CA GLY A 188 -7.70 -5.65 -2.19
C GLY A 188 -6.26 -5.19 -2.38
N LEU A 189 -5.48 -5.89 -3.21
CA LEU A 189 -4.12 -5.49 -3.55
C LEU A 189 -4.07 -4.15 -4.32
N VAL A 190 -4.94 -3.95 -5.31
CA VAL A 190 -5.12 -2.67 -6.03
C VAL A 190 -5.40 -1.53 -5.05
N CYS A 191 -6.34 -1.75 -4.13
CA CYS A 191 -6.75 -0.78 -3.13
C CYS A 191 -5.74 -0.61 -1.98
N SER A 192 -4.62 -1.34 -2.00
CA SER A 192 -3.56 -1.27 -1.00
C SER A 192 -2.31 -0.59 -1.54
N HIS A 193 -1.79 -1.10 -2.67
CA HIS A 193 -0.55 -0.62 -3.28
C HIS A 193 -0.47 -1.00 -4.76
N VAL A 194 -0.53 -0.01 -5.63
CA VAL A 194 -0.55 -0.20 -7.10
C VAL A 194 0.73 -0.87 -7.59
N ILE A 195 1.91 -0.52 -7.06
CA ILE A 195 3.17 -1.15 -7.48
C ILE A 195 3.20 -2.63 -7.10
N SER A 196 2.77 -2.99 -5.89
CA SER A 196 2.67 -4.40 -5.47
C SER A 196 1.68 -5.17 -6.35
N THR A 197 0.60 -4.50 -6.80
CA THR A 197 -0.36 -5.09 -7.74
C THR A 197 0.31 -5.49 -9.05
N VAL A 198 1.09 -4.59 -9.65
CA VAL A 198 1.82 -4.88 -10.90
C VAL A 198 2.78 -6.05 -10.70
N LEU A 199 3.56 -6.04 -9.63
CA LEU A 199 4.55 -7.09 -9.33
C LEU A 199 3.91 -8.47 -9.12
N VAL A 200 2.84 -8.53 -8.32
CA VAL A 200 2.10 -9.77 -8.08
C VAL A 200 1.42 -10.24 -9.36
N THR A 201 0.88 -9.34 -10.19
CA THR A 201 0.28 -9.70 -11.49
C THR A 201 1.31 -10.32 -12.42
N ILE A 202 2.53 -9.79 -12.50
CA ILE A 202 3.63 -10.36 -13.28
C ILE A 202 3.98 -11.76 -12.75
N ALA A 203 4.17 -11.91 -11.44
CA ALA A 203 4.51 -13.20 -10.83
C ALA A 203 3.41 -14.25 -11.03
N LEU A 204 2.14 -13.86 -10.88
CA LEU A 204 0.97 -14.70 -11.16
C LEU A 204 0.90 -15.08 -12.62
N THR A 205 1.22 -14.17 -13.55
CA THR A 205 1.22 -14.45 -14.99
C THR A 205 2.27 -15.49 -15.34
N VAL A 206 3.48 -15.37 -14.79
CA VAL A 206 4.54 -16.37 -14.97
C VAL A 206 4.11 -17.73 -14.41
N TRP A 207 3.53 -17.75 -13.21
CA TRP A 207 3.01 -18.99 -12.62
C TRP A 207 1.87 -19.59 -13.45
N PHE A 208 0.95 -18.73 -13.93
CA PHE A 208 -0.16 -19.09 -14.81
C PHE A 208 0.33 -19.74 -16.09
N ILE A 209 1.29 -19.16 -16.80
CA ILE A 209 1.82 -19.72 -18.05
C ILE A 209 2.36 -21.14 -17.81
N VAL A 210 3.14 -21.33 -16.73
CA VAL A 210 3.74 -22.64 -16.41
C VAL A 210 2.67 -23.71 -16.14
N ASP A 211 1.62 -23.37 -15.39
CA ASP A 211 0.55 -24.32 -15.07
C ASP A 211 -0.44 -24.48 -16.25
N PHE A 212 -0.68 -23.43 -17.05
CA PHE A 212 -1.56 -23.43 -18.21
C PHE A 212 -1.05 -24.33 -19.34
N ILE A 213 0.27 -24.32 -19.60
CA ILE A 213 0.90 -25.23 -20.58
C ILE A 213 0.62 -26.69 -20.22
N LYS A 214 0.52 -27.02 -18.93
CA LYS A 214 0.28 -28.36 -18.42
C LYS A 214 -1.20 -28.69 -18.18
N SER A 215 -2.10 -27.72 -18.37
CA SER A 215 -3.51 -27.89 -18.06
C SER A 215 -4.26 -28.54 -19.21
N ASP A 216 -5.07 -29.55 -18.89
CA ASP A 216 -6.02 -30.16 -19.83
C ASP A 216 -7.30 -29.33 -20.00
N GLN A 217 -7.61 -28.43 -19.06
CA GLN A 217 -8.84 -27.64 -19.02
C GLN A 217 -8.61 -26.17 -19.43
N LYS A 218 -7.87 -25.97 -20.53
CA LYS A 218 -7.38 -24.64 -20.95
C LYS A 218 -8.47 -23.57 -21.06
N VAL A 219 -9.58 -23.88 -21.74
CA VAL A 219 -10.67 -22.91 -21.95
C VAL A 219 -11.31 -22.48 -20.63
N LYS A 220 -11.66 -23.44 -19.77
CA LYS A 220 -12.25 -23.19 -18.45
C LYS A 220 -11.33 -22.32 -17.60
N VAL A 221 -10.05 -22.67 -17.53
CA VAL A 221 -9.04 -21.95 -16.77
C VAL A 221 -8.88 -20.52 -17.30
N LEU A 222 -8.77 -20.34 -18.61
CA LEU A 222 -8.61 -19.02 -19.21
C LEU A 222 -9.83 -18.12 -18.95
N VAL A 223 -11.03 -18.65 -19.14
CA VAL A 223 -12.29 -17.93 -18.85
C VAL A 223 -12.33 -17.53 -17.38
N SER A 224 -11.98 -18.41 -16.45
CA SER A 224 -11.95 -18.08 -15.03
C SER A 224 -11.00 -16.96 -14.68
N ILE A 225 -9.79 -16.98 -15.22
CA ILE A 225 -8.80 -15.91 -14.96
C ILE A 225 -9.29 -14.58 -15.54
N VAL A 226 -9.87 -14.59 -16.75
CA VAL A 226 -10.46 -13.39 -17.37
C VAL A 226 -11.62 -12.87 -16.54
N LEU A 227 -12.52 -13.73 -16.08
CA LEU A 227 -13.63 -13.34 -15.21
C LEU A 227 -13.14 -12.79 -13.87
N SER A 228 -12.08 -13.36 -13.28
CA SER A 228 -11.45 -12.81 -12.08
C SER A 228 -10.86 -11.41 -12.32
N ALA A 229 -10.22 -11.20 -13.48
CA ALA A 229 -9.66 -9.91 -13.83
C ALA A 229 -10.75 -8.84 -14.05
N ILE A 230 -11.81 -9.17 -14.79
CA ILE A 230 -12.97 -8.29 -14.97
C ILE A 230 -13.59 -7.95 -13.61
N LEU A 231 -13.83 -8.96 -12.78
CA LEU A 231 -14.43 -8.75 -11.46
C LEU A 231 -13.53 -7.91 -10.54
N CYS A 232 -12.21 -8.10 -10.59
CA CYS A 232 -11.24 -7.26 -9.88
C CYS A 232 -11.36 -5.79 -10.30
N VAL A 233 -11.42 -5.51 -11.60
CA VAL A 233 -11.60 -4.14 -12.13
C VAL A 233 -12.94 -3.56 -11.67
N CYS A 234 -14.03 -4.33 -11.72
CA CYS A 234 -15.33 -3.85 -11.28
C CYS A 234 -15.35 -3.52 -9.77
N ILE A 235 -14.74 -4.37 -8.94
CA ILE A 235 -14.63 -4.14 -7.49
C ILE A 235 -13.80 -2.88 -7.22
N SER A 236 -12.68 -2.69 -7.92
CA SER A 236 -11.74 -1.59 -7.67
C SER A 236 -12.03 -0.32 -8.47
N ALA A 237 -13.10 -0.29 -9.28
CA ALA A 237 -13.45 0.81 -10.16
C ALA A 237 -13.58 2.16 -9.44
N GLY A 238 -14.13 2.16 -8.22
CA GLY A 238 -14.30 3.35 -7.40
C GLY A 238 -13.00 4.01 -6.93
N TYR A 239 -11.86 3.33 -7.07
CA TYR A 239 -10.52 3.90 -6.84
C TYR A 239 -9.76 4.11 -8.15
N ILE A 240 -9.72 3.09 -9.02
CA ILE A 240 -8.94 3.16 -10.26
C ILE A 240 -9.43 4.29 -11.18
N LEU A 241 -10.75 4.44 -11.36
CA LEU A 241 -11.29 5.41 -12.32
C LEU A 241 -11.05 6.87 -11.91
N PRO A 242 -11.26 7.28 -10.64
CA PRO A 242 -10.82 8.59 -10.14
C PRO A 242 -9.33 8.87 -10.38
N MET A 243 -8.47 7.89 -10.08
CA MET A 243 -7.03 8.05 -10.24
C MET A 243 -6.67 8.24 -11.72
N ILE A 244 -7.20 7.41 -12.61
CA ILE A 244 -6.99 7.53 -14.06
C ILE A 244 -7.50 8.88 -14.58
N GLU A 245 -8.65 9.34 -14.10
CA GLU A 245 -9.21 10.63 -14.50
C GLU A 245 -8.24 11.79 -14.23
N GLN A 246 -7.61 11.81 -13.04
CA GLN A 246 -6.61 12.83 -12.72
C GLN A 246 -5.36 12.68 -13.57
N LEU A 247 -4.83 11.45 -13.71
CA LEU A 247 -3.62 11.18 -14.49
C LEU A 247 -3.76 11.45 -16.00
N LEU A 248 -4.99 11.47 -16.53
CA LEU A 248 -5.29 11.89 -17.89
C LEU A 248 -5.46 13.41 -18.03
N ASN A 249 -5.77 14.10 -16.93
CA ASN A 249 -6.03 15.54 -16.92
C ASN A 249 -4.76 16.37 -16.77
N ASP A 250 -3.79 15.92 -15.97
CA ASP A 250 -2.56 16.66 -15.69
C ASP A 250 -1.32 15.75 -15.62
N ARG A 251 -0.14 16.37 -15.62
CA ARG A 251 1.16 15.74 -15.39
C ARG A 251 1.65 16.04 -13.99
N TYR A 252 1.99 14.99 -13.26
CA TYR A 252 2.42 15.08 -11.87
C TYR A 252 3.88 14.67 -11.70
N TYR A 253 4.54 15.13 -10.63
CA TYR A 253 5.92 14.74 -10.33
C TYR A 253 6.11 13.22 -10.17
N ALA A 254 5.07 12.46 -9.81
CA ALA A 254 5.05 11.00 -9.73
C ALA A 254 5.47 10.32 -11.04
N GLN A 255 5.24 10.99 -12.17
CA GLN A 255 5.56 10.50 -13.51
C GLN A 255 7.01 10.82 -13.92
N THR A 256 7.74 11.62 -13.14
CA THR A 256 9.18 11.81 -13.35
C THR A 256 9.91 10.54 -12.90
N SER A 257 10.61 9.90 -13.83
CA SER A 257 11.25 8.61 -13.58
C SER A 257 12.51 8.79 -12.73
N ALA A 258 12.45 8.39 -11.46
CA ALA A 258 13.66 8.11 -10.69
C ALA A 258 14.41 6.94 -11.36
N LYS A 259 15.73 7.09 -11.55
CA LYS A 259 16.55 6.03 -12.16
C LYS A 259 16.77 4.91 -11.14
N LEU A 260 16.30 3.69 -11.41
CA LEU A 260 16.53 2.54 -10.51
C LEU A 260 18.02 2.29 -10.25
N SER A 261 18.87 2.61 -11.23
CA SER A 261 20.32 2.46 -11.15
C SER A 261 21.01 3.56 -10.35
N SER A 262 20.35 4.67 -9.99
CA SER A 262 20.97 5.74 -9.19
C SER A 262 20.92 5.48 -7.69
N ILE A 263 20.18 4.46 -7.25
CA ILE A 263 20.12 4.05 -5.85
C ILE A 263 21.31 3.14 -5.52
N PRO A 264 21.94 3.26 -4.34
CA PRO A 264 23.05 2.40 -3.95
C PRO A 264 22.67 0.92 -3.98
N GLN A 265 23.34 0.15 -4.83
CA GLN A 265 23.18 -1.30 -4.93
C GLN A 265 24.49 -1.94 -4.48
N ASN A 266 24.48 -2.52 -3.28
CA ASN A 266 25.66 -3.13 -2.68
C ASN A 266 25.34 -4.55 -2.21
N VAL A 267 26.21 -5.50 -2.58
CA VAL A 267 26.10 -6.92 -2.20
C VAL A 267 26.17 -7.12 -0.68
N LEU A 268 26.94 -6.30 0.05
CA LEU A 268 26.96 -6.32 1.52
C LEU A 268 25.59 -5.98 2.13
N GLY A 269 24.79 -5.24 1.37
CA GLY A 269 23.43 -4.87 1.69
C GLY A 269 22.44 -6.04 1.77
N ILE A 270 22.81 -7.24 1.32
CA ILE A 270 22.01 -8.46 1.56
C ILE A 270 22.01 -8.82 3.06
N PHE A 271 23.11 -8.51 3.75
CA PHE A 271 23.33 -8.89 5.14
C PHE A 271 23.12 -7.73 6.13
N ILE A 272 23.25 -6.48 5.67
CA ILE A 272 23.12 -5.29 6.52
C ILE A 272 21.85 -4.53 6.13
N PRO A 273 20.80 -4.53 6.98
CA PRO A 273 19.59 -3.77 6.70
C PRO A 273 19.88 -2.28 6.67
N MET A 274 19.16 -1.55 5.82
CA MET A 274 19.31 -0.09 5.67
C MET A 274 19.29 0.63 7.01
N HIS A 275 18.45 0.20 7.95
CA HIS A 275 18.35 0.81 9.28
C HIS A 275 19.60 0.58 10.13
N ALA A 276 20.23 -0.60 10.04
CA ALA A 276 21.55 -0.82 10.64
C ALA A 276 22.61 0.05 9.97
N ALA A 277 22.60 0.15 8.64
CA ALA A 277 23.52 1.00 7.89
C ALA A 277 23.34 2.48 8.29
N LYS A 278 22.09 2.99 8.38
CA LYS A 278 21.78 4.35 8.85
C LYS A 278 22.24 4.57 10.28
N ALA A 279 21.92 3.65 11.19
CA ALA A 279 22.33 3.75 12.60
C ALA A 279 23.86 3.78 12.73
N LEU A 280 24.55 2.89 12.02
CA LEU A 280 26.01 2.83 12.00
C LEU A 280 26.59 4.10 11.39
N SER A 281 25.98 4.63 10.31
CA SER A 281 26.42 5.89 9.70
C SER A 281 26.24 7.07 10.65
N MET A 282 25.10 7.15 11.35
CA MET A 282 24.83 8.20 12.36
C MET A 282 25.81 8.13 13.53
N VAL A 283 26.15 6.93 14.00
CA VAL A 283 27.03 6.73 15.16
C VAL A 283 28.50 6.93 14.78
N THR A 284 28.93 6.46 13.61
CA THR A 284 30.35 6.47 13.21
C THR A 284 30.75 7.69 12.37
N GLY A 285 29.78 8.38 11.76
CA GLY A 285 30.03 9.44 10.79
C GLY A 285 30.56 8.94 9.44
N ILE A 286 30.57 7.62 9.21
CA ILE A 286 31.01 6.99 7.96
C ILE A 286 29.77 6.62 7.14
N ASP A 287 29.72 6.99 5.87
CA ASP A 287 28.66 6.54 4.97
C ASP A 287 28.71 5.02 4.78
N VAL A 288 27.77 4.31 5.39
CA VAL A 288 27.63 2.87 5.26
C VAL A 288 26.72 2.57 4.06
N PRO A 289 27.18 1.80 3.06
CA PRO A 289 26.36 1.43 1.93
C PRO A 289 25.04 0.79 2.35
N MET A 290 23.95 1.31 1.80
CA MET A 290 22.59 1.00 2.24
C MET A 290 21.98 -0.09 1.37
N SER A 291 21.11 -0.90 1.96
CA SER A 291 20.22 -1.80 1.24
C SER A 291 19.04 -2.16 2.11
N GLU A 292 17.83 -1.98 1.60
CA GLU A 292 16.61 -2.35 2.30
C GLU A 292 16.43 -3.87 2.42
N VAL A 293 17.25 -4.68 1.73
CA VAL A 293 17.13 -6.14 1.66
C VAL A 293 17.68 -6.85 2.92
N GLY A 294 18.33 -6.12 3.83
CA GLY A 294 19.15 -6.76 4.86
C GLY A 294 18.40 -7.78 5.71
N GLY A 295 18.97 -8.98 5.79
CA GLY A 295 18.41 -10.10 6.53
C GLY A 295 17.50 -11.01 5.72
N ALA A 296 17.18 -10.64 4.48
CA ALA A 296 16.35 -11.44 3.58
C ALA A 296 16.83 -12.87 3.45
N ILE A 297 18.12 -13.06 3.20
CA ILE A 297 18.67 -14.38 2.95
C ILE A 297 18.73 -15.26 4.21
N ILE A 298 18.64 -14.66 5.41
CA ILE A 298 18.93 -15.34 6.68
C ILE A 298 18.02 -16.55 6.91
N PRO A 299 16.67 -16.46 6.83
CA PRO A 299 15.82 -17.62 7.04
C PRO A 299 16.15 -18.78 6.08
N VAL A 300 16.27 -18.47 4.78
CA VAL A 300 16.54 -19.48 3.74
C VAL A 300 17.93 -20.08 3.91
N ALA A 301 18.94 -19.28 4.24
CA ALA A 301 20.29 -19.78 4.51
C ALA A 301 20.30 -20.70 5.74
N LEU A 302 19.66 -20.31 6.85
CA LEU A 302 19.63 -21.10 8.09
C LEU A 302 18.92 -22.44 7.92
N VAL A 303 17.80 -22.49 7.17
CA VAL A 303 17.12 -23.77 6.92
C VAL A 303 17.96 -24.69 6.02
N LEU A 304 18.67 -24.14 5.03
CA LEU A 304 19.56 -24.91 4.17
C LEU A 304 20.79 -25.42 4.93
N ILE A 305 21.39 -24.61 5.80
CA ILE A 305 22.49 -25.03 6.70
C ILE A 305 22.02 -26.16 7.62
N TYR A 306 20.83 -26.04 8.21
CA TYR A 306 20.25 -27.10 9.03
C TYR A 306 20.06 -28.40 8.23
N MET A 307 19.50 -28.31 7.02
CA MET A 307 19.32 -29.48 6.14
C MET A 307 20.66 -30.09 5.73
N PHE A 308 21.69 -29.28 5.48
CA PHE A 308 23.03 -29.75 5.17
C PHE A 308 23.62 -30.52 6.35
N ALA A 309 23.58 -29.92 7.54
CA ALA A 309 24.08 -30.54 8.78
C ALA A 309 23.36 -31.84 9.15
N LYS A 310 22.11 -32.02 8.70
CA LYS A 310 21.35 -33.27 8.84
C LYS A 310 21.47 -34.24 7.67
N GLY A 311 22.29 -33.93 6.66
CA GLY A 311 22.44 -34.77 5.46
C GLY A 311 21.23 -34.77 4.52
N LYS A 312 20.23 -33.93 4.79
CA LYS A 312 18.93 -33.88 4.11
C LYS A 312 18.91 -33.04 2.83
N ILE A 313 19.99 -32.33 2.51
CA ILE A 313 20.06 -31.56 1.24
C ILE A 313 19.87 -32.45 0.01
N LYS A 314 20.28 -33.73 0.08
CA LYS A 314 20.10 -34.70 -1.02
C LYS A 314 18.62 -35.04 -1.27
N GLU A 315 17.74 -34.77 -0.31
CA GLU A 315 16.29 -35.03 -0.39
C GLU A 315 15.50 -33.89 -1.06
N LEU A 316 16.17 -32.80 -1.43
CA LEU A 316 15.53 -31.68 -2.13
C LEU A 316 15.02 -32.10 -3.52
N LYS A 317 13.72 -31.89 -3.75
CA LYS A 317 13.08 -32.13 -5.04
C LYS A 317 13.45 -31.03 -6.03
N ARG A 318 13.20 -31.31 -7.32
CA ARG A 318 13.40 -30.32 -8.39
C ARG A 318 12.66 -29.01 -8.11
N THR A 319 11.44 -29.07 -7.59
CA THR A 319 10.66 -27.88 -7.23
C THR A 319 11.34 -27.02 -6.17
N ASP A 320 11.91 -27.62 -5.12
CA ASP A 320 12.60 -26.85 -4.06
C ASP A 320 13.83 -26.15 -4.63
N LYS A 321 14.61 -26.86 -5.45
CA LYS A 321 15.79 -26.30 -6.12
C LYS A 321 15.43 -25.12 -7.02
N ILE A 322 14.31 -25.21 -7.75
CA ILE A 322 13.80 -24.11 -8.58
C ILE A 322 13.40 -22.91 -7.70
N LEU A 323 12.65 -23.13 -6.61
CA LEU A 323 12.26 -22.04 -5.71
C LEU A 323 13.47 -21.38 -5.05
N ILE A 324 14.47 -22.16 -4.61
CA ILE A 324 15.73 -21.65 -4.08
C ILE A 324 16.46 -20.82 -5.14
N ALA A 325 16.55 -21.31 -6.39
CA ALA A 325 17.21 -20.58 -7.47
C ALA A 325 16.50 -19.26 -7.81
N ILE A 326 15.17 -19.25 -7.88
CA ILE A 326 14.38 -18.02 -8.11
C ILE A 326 14.58 -17.05 -6.94
N TYR A 327 14.48 -17.55 -5.70
CA TYR A 327 14.69 -16.75 -4.49
C TYR A 327 16.06 -16.06 -4.50
N CYS A 328 17.13 -16.84 -4.69
CA CYS A 328 18.49 -16.31 -4.75
C CYS A 328 18.67 -15.36 -5.93
N GLY A 329 18.12 -15.68 -7.10
CA GLY A 329 18.18 -14.82 -8.28
C GLY A 329 17.54 -13.45 -8.04
N ILE A 330 16.37 -13.41 -7.40
CA ILE A 330 15.70 -12.17 -7.02
C ILE A 330 16.53 -11.38 -6.01
N VAL A 331 16.96 -12.00 -4.91
CA VAL A 331 17.75 -11.33 -3.87
C VAL A 331 19.06 -10.76 -4.42
N VAL A 332 19.76 -11.52 -5.28
CA VAL A 332 21.00 -11.06 -5.93
C VAL A 332 20.72 -9.95 -6.94
N SER A 333 19.62 -10.03 -7.71
CA SER A 333 19.30 -9.00 -8.70
C SER A 333 19.14 -7.62 -8.08
N MET A 334 18.62 -7.51 -6.86
CA MET A 334 18.43 -6.23 -6.15
C MET A 334 19.74 -5.51 -5.85
N THR A 335 20.86 -6.23 -5.78
CA THR A 335 22.15 -5.70 -5.36
C THR A 335 23.12 -5.47 -6.51
N ILE A 336 22.70 -5.75 -7.75
CA ILE A 336 23.54 -5.65 -8.94
C ILE A 336 23.00 -4.61 -9.91
N ARG A 337 23.71 -3.47 -9.99
CA ARG A 337 23.34 -2.32 -10.81
C ARG A 337 23.13 -2.65 -12.28
N PHE A 338 24.00 -3.47 -12.87
CA PHE A 338 23.94 -3.76 -14.30
C PHE A 338 22.64 -4.47 -14.72
N VAL A 339 21.99 -5.21 -13.81
CA VAL A 339 20.72 -5.89 -14.09
C VAL A 339 19.61 -4.87 -14.37
N TRP A 340 19.63 -3.73 -13.68
CA TRP A 340 18.54 -2.75 -13.72
C TRP A 340 18.70 -1.70 -14.81
N ILE A 341 19.92 -1.37 -15.24
CA ILE A 341 20.18 -0.39 -16.31
C ILE A 341 19.34 -0.66 -17.58
N PRO A 342 19.34 -1.87 -18.18
CA PRO A 342 18.52 -2.12 -19.37
C PRO A 342 17.02 -2.20 -19.07
N LEU A 343 16.64 -2.30 -17.80
CA LEU A 343 15.27 -2.48 -17.33
C LEU A 343 14.62 -1.19 -16.85
N GLU A 344 15.35 -0.07 -16.75
CA GLU A 344 14.84 1.20 -16.22
C GLU A 344 13.67 1.76 -17.02
N SER A 345 13.67 1.60 -18.34
CA SER A 345 12.58 2.08 -19.19
C SER A 345 11.26 1.37 -18.94
N ILE A 346 11.31 0.14 -18.42
CA ILE A 346 10.13 -0.70 -18.15
C ILE A 346 9.76 -0.65 -16.68
N PHE A 347 10.76 -0.72 -15.80
CA PHE A 347 10.60 -0.88 -14.35
C PHE A 347 10.92 0.39 -13.56
N GLY A 348 11.18 1.52 -14.22
CA GLY A 348 11.36 2.86 -13.67
C GLY A 348 10.34 3.25 -12.60
N PHE A 349 9.08 2.90 -12.84
CA PHE A 349 7.96 3.15 -11.93
C PHE A 349 8.13 2.50 -10.55
N MET A 350 8.96 1.46 -10.43
CA MET A 350 9.23 0.85 -9.14
C MET A 350 10.03 1.75 -8.22
N GLN A 351 10.69 2.81 -8.73
CA GLN A 351 11.59 3.70 -7.99
C GLN A 351 12.80 2.96 -7.37
N PHE A 352 12.59 1.88 -6.62
CA PHE A 352 13.57 1.11 -5.90
C PHE A 352 13.54 -0.38 -6.27
N THR A 353 14.73 -0.99 -6.37
CA THR A 353 14.91 -2.39 -6.77
C THR A 353 14.41 -3.37 -5.72
N TRP A 354 14.40 -3.00 -4.44
CA TRP A 354 13.93 -3.87 -3.36
C TRP A 354 12.42 -4.09 -3.38
N ARG A 355 11.62 -3.35 -4.17
CA ARG A 355 10.16 -3.60 -4.28
C ARG A 355 9.83 -5.01 -4.77
N ILE A 356 10.72 -5.65 -5.54
CA ILE A 356 10.57 -7.06 -5.94
C ILE A 356 10.80 -8.05 -4.79
N TYR A 357 11.18 -7.58 -3.59
CA TYR A 357 11.44 -8.44 -2.44
C TYR A 357 10.16 -9.02 -1.84
N LEU A 358 9.03 -8.34 -2.03
CA LEU A 358 7.70 -8.90 -1.77
C LEU A 358 7.52 -10.28 -2.42
N ILE A 359 7.96 -10.44 -3.68
CA ILE A 359 7.86 -11.71 -4.41
C ILE A 359 8.81 -12.76 -3.85
N ALA A 360 10.06 -12.37 -3.53
CA ALA A 360 11.01 -13.28 -2.89
C ALA A 360 10.51 -13.76 -1.53
N ALA A 361 9.92 -12.87 -0.72
CA ALA A 361 9.39 -13.18 0.60
C ALA A 361 8.30 -14.27 0.50
N VAL A 362 7.35 -14.11 -0.43
CA VAL A 362 6.32 -15.13 -0.71
C VAL A 362 6.91 -16.47 -1.18
N ILE A 363 7.92 -16.43 -2.06
CA ILE A 363 8.62 -17.64 -2.54
C ILE A 363 9.36 -18.35 -1.41
N GLY A 364 10.03 -17.59 -0.54
CA GLY A 364 10.74 -18.09 0.64
C GLY A 364 9.77 -18.76 1.62
N THR A 365 8.64 -18.13 1.91
CA THR A 365 7.59 -18.74 2.73
C THR A 365 7.03 -20.01 2.07
N ALA A 366 6.78 -19.99 0.75
CA ALA A 366 6.31 -21.18 0.03
C ALA A 366 7.30 -22.35 0.11
N LEU A 367 8.61 -22.08 0.03
CA LEU A 367 9.65 -23.07 0.25
C LEU A 367 9.57 -23.69 1.65
N PHE A 368 9.48 -22.87 2.70
CA PHE A 368 9.35 -23.36 4.08
C PHE A 368 8.10 -24.23 4.28
N ILE A 369 6.97 -23.81 3.71
CA ILE A 369 5.70 -24.56 3.75
C ILE A 369 5.86 -25.92 3.06
N LEU A 370 6.46 -25.98 1.86
CA LEU A 370 6.68 -27.23 1.13
C LEU A 370 7.62 -28.19 1.86
N LEU A 371 8.68 -27.67 2.48
CA LEU A 371 9.59 -28.45 3.31
C LEU A 371 8.87 -29.00 4.55
N THR A 372 8.07 -28.16 5.23
CA THR A 372 7.27 -28.59 6.38
C THR A 372 6.25 -29.64 6.00
N GLN A 373 5.54 -29.46 4.89
CA GLN A 373 4.52 -30.40 4.41
C GLN A 373 5.12 -31.77 4.12
N ARG A 374 6.33 -31.81 3.55
CA ARG A 374 6.99 -33.06 3.16
C ARG A 374 7.52 -33.83 4.37
N GLU A 375 8.20 -33.12 5.27
CA GLU A 375 8.77 -33.73 6.47
C GLU A 375 7.70 -34.10 7.49
N TYR A 376 6.68 -33.25 7.60
CA TYR A 376 5.52 -33.39 8.47
C TYR A 376 5.92 -33.89 9.89
N ASN A 377 6.84 -33.15 10.51
CA ASN A 377 7.54 -33.56 11.73
C ASN A 377 7.69 -32.40 12.72
N CYS A 378 7.21 -32.56 13.96
CA CYS A 378 7.27 -31.51 14.99
C CYS A 378 8.67 -30.93 15.22
N LYS A 379 9.72 -31.76 15.25
CA LYS A 379 11.09 -31.28 15.51
C LYS A 379 11.56 -30.39 14.37
N PHE A 380 11.27 -30.77 13.12
CA PHE A 380 11.65 -29.98 11.95
C PHE A 380 10.84 -28.68 11.86
N THR A 381 9.53 -28.75 12.09
CA THR A 381 8.65 -27.58 12.17
C THR A 381 9.10 -26.60 13.25
N ARG A 382 9.47 -27.11 14.43
CA ARG A 382 10.01 -26.28 15.53
C ARG A 382 11.27 -25.53 15.11
N VAL A 383 12.18 -26.19 14.38
CA VAL A 383 13.39 -25.52 13.86
C VAL A 383 13.02 -24.38 12.92
N GLN A 384 12.07 -24.59 11.99
CA GLN A 384 11.62 -23.51 11.10
C GLN A 384 10.98 -22.36 11.87
N VAL A 385 10.10 -22.65 12.84
CA VAL A 385 9.50 -21.65 13.72
C VAL A 385 10.57 -20.83 14.44
N LEU A 386 11.57 -21.48 15.03
CA LEU A 386 12.66 -20.80 15.73
C LEU A 386 13.53 -19.96 14.79
N ILE A 387 13.79 -20.44 13.56
CA ILE A 387 14.50 -19.67 12.52
C ILE A 387 13.71 -18.41 12.16
N THR A 388 12.39 -18.52 11.98
CA THR A 388 11.51 -17.38 11.68
C THR A 388 11.51 -16.38 12.83
N ILE A 389 11.37 -16.83 14.08
CA ILE A 389 11.45 -15.98 15.28
C ILE A 389 12.80 -15.27 15.35
N PHE A 390 13.90 -16.01 15.21
CA PHE A 390 15.25 -15.44 15.25
C PHE A 390 15.45 -14.38 14.16
N SER A 391 14.95 -14.64 12.94
CA SER A 391 15.07 -13.70 11.83
C SER A 391 14.19 -12.45 12.04
N GLY A 392 13.01 -12.61 12.64
CA GLY A 392 12.15 -11.50 13.04
C GLY A 392 12.78 -10.64 14.14
N ILE A 393 13.32 -11.26 15.19
CA ILE A 393 14.05 -10.57 16.27
C ILE A 393 15.25 -9.82 15.70
N TYR A 394 16.01 -10.43 14.78
CA TYR A 394 17.14 -9.77 14.13
C TYR A 394 16.72 -8.47 13.42
N VAL A 395 15.65 -8.52 12.62
CA VAL A 395 15.12 -7.31 11.96
C VAL A 395 14.71 -6.28 13.00
N LEU A 396 13.94 -6.67 14.01
CA LEU A 396 13.47 -5.75 15.03
C LEU A 396 14.61 -5.11 15.83
N ALA A 397 15.61 -5.89 16.23
CA ALA A 397 16.77 -5.40 16.98
C ALA A 397 17.54 -4.34 16.18
N VAL A 398 17.77 -4.59 14.88
CA VAL A 398 18.38 -3.61 13.98
C VAL A 398 17.55 -2.31 13.91
N CYS A 399 16.23 -2.45 13.94
CA CYS A 399 15.32 -1.33 13.73
C CYS A 399 15.09 -0.50 14.99
N PHE A 400 14.90 -1.13 16.14
CA PHE A 400 14.87 -0.44 17.42
C PHE A 400 16.22 0.20 17.75
N GLY A 401 17.33 -0.44 17.34
CA GLY A 401 18.66 0.18 17.37
C GLY A 401 18.72 1.46 16.54
N TYR A 402 18.13 1.47 15.34
CA TYR A 402 18.00 2.67 14.52
C TYR A 402 17.16 3.76 15.17
N PHE A 403 15.99 3.43 15.74
CA PHE A 403 15.17 4.41 16.44
C PHE A 403 15.92 5.04 17.63
N GLY A 404 16.65 4.22 18.40
CA GLY A 404 17.52 4.69 19.47
C GLY A 404 18.63 5.63 18.97
N ALA A 405 19.32 5.26 17.89
CA ALA A 405 20.36 6.08 17.27
C ALA A 405 19.80 7.42 16.75
N LYS A 406 18.63 7.39 16.10
CA LYS A 406 17.96 8.58 15.58
C LYS A 406 17.56 9.53 16.70
N ARG A 407 16.99 9.01 17.80
CA ARG A 407 16.67 9.80 19.00
C ARG A 407 17.91 10.45 19.61
N LEU A 408 19.01 9.69 19.69
CA LEU A 408 20.29 10.23 20.19
C LEU A 408 20.85 11.32 19.25
N SER A 409 20.72 11.16 17.94
CA SER A 409 21.11 12.18 16.95
C SER A 409 20.32 13.47 17.12
N TYR A 410 18.99 13.36 17.31
CA TYR A 410 18.14 14.52 17.59
C TYR A 410 18.51 15.21 18.90
N ALA A 411 18.74 14.44 19.97
CA ALA A 411 19.12 14.97 21.27
C ALA A 411 20.50 15.67 21.26
N THR A 412 21.38 15.31 20.33
CA THR A 412 22.75 15.86 20.22
C THR A 412 22.87 17.01 19.22
N GLY A 413 21.76 17.44 18.59
CA GLY A 413 21.76 18.56 17.64
C GLY A 413 22.50 18.30 16.32
N LYS A 414 22.94 17.05 16.08
CA LYS A 414 23.50 16.63 14.79
C LYS A 414 22.35 16.29 13.85
N GLN A 415 21.74 17.30 13.24
CA GLN A 415 20.85 17.09 12.10
C GLN A 415 21.67 16.59 10.90
N SER A 416 21.22 15.53 10.25
CA SER A 416 21.67 15.22 8.90
C SER A 416 21.04 16.24 7.94
N ASN A 417 21.85 16.87 7.08
CA ASN A 417 21.48 17.92 6.10
C ASN A 417 20.46 17.49 5.02
N ILE A 418 19.74 16.39 5.18
CA ILE A 418 18.75 15.90 4.21
C ILE A 418 17.36 16.17 4.81
N GLU A 419 16.99 17.44 4.91
CA GLU A 419 15.61 17.85 5.16
C GLU A 419 14.90 17.99 3.80
N TYR A 420 14.00 17.05 3.50
CA TYR A 420 12.98 17.29 2.48
C TYR A 420 11.96 18.25 3.08
N SER A 421 12.00 19.52 2.68
CA SER A 421 11.21 20.62 3.21
C SER A 421 9.80 20.70 2.59
N SER A 422 9.04 19.62 2.69
CA SER A 422 7.59 19.65 2.38
C SER A 422 6.80 19.26 3.62
N GLU A 423 5.63 19.88 3.82
CA GLU A 423 4.75 19.65 4.98
C GLU A 423 4.36 18.17 5.18
N THR A 424 4.30 17.40 4.09
CA THR A 424 3.88 16.00 4.08
C THR A 424 5.00 14.99 3.82
N GLY A 425 6.15 15.45 3.30
CA GLY A 425 7.18 14.58 2.73
C GLY A 425 6.84 13.96 1.37
N ASP A 426 5.65 14.20 0.79
CA ASP A 426 5.20 13.62 -0.49
C ASP A 426 4.72 14.69 -1.50
N ILE A 427 5.61 15.01 -2.46
CA ILE A 427 5.36 15.96 -3.56
C ILE A 427 4.81 15.30 -4.84
N LEU A 428 4.59 13.98 -4.83
CA LEU A 428 4.45 13.21 -6.07
C LEU A 428 3.23 13.62 -6.90
N TYR A 429 2.13 14.04 -6.29
CA TYR A 429 0.89 14.37 -6.99
C TYR A 429 0.64 15.88 -7.11
N ILE A 430 1.69 16.68 -7.02
CA ILE A 430 1.67 18.10 -7.39
C ILE A 430 1.87 18.22 -8.91
N SER A 431 1.16 19.15 -9.54
CA SER A 431 1.29 19.44 -10.96
C SER A 431 2.73 19.84 -11.30
N GLN A 432 3.25 19.38 -12.43
CA GLN A 432 4.57 19.78 -12.92
C GLN A 432 4.63 21.26 -13.37
N LYS A 433 3.50 21.98 -13.38
CA LYS A 433 3.41 23.41 -13.73
C LYS A 433 3.88 24.35 -12.62
N ILE A 434 3.97 23.86 -11.38
CA ILE A 434 4.39 24.64 -10.21
C ILE A 434 5.55 23.93 -9.51
N ASP A 435 6.51 24.69 -8.97
CA ASP A 435 7.52 24.14 -8.07
C ASP A 435 6.88 23.83 -6.70
N PRO A 436 6.83 22.56 -6.26
CA PRO A 436 6.26 22.16 -4.98
C PRO A 436 6.79 22.94 -3.77
N TYR A 437 8.05 23.38 -3.84
CA TYR A 437 8.70 24.07 -2.72
C TYR A 437 8.37 25.57 -2.66
N SER A 438 7.83 26.14 -3.74
CA SER A 438 7.43 27.55 -3.82
C SER A 438 6.06 27.82 -3.20
N ILE A 439 5.22 26.79 -3.03
CA ILE A 439 3.82 26.94 -2.55
C ILE A 439 3.76 27.63 -1.18
N LYS A 440 4.73 27.35 -0.30
CA LYS A 440 4.82 27.97 1.04
C LYS A 440 5.00 29.49 1.00
N ASP A 441 5.55 30.01 -0.10
CA ASP A 441 5.89 31.41 -0.30
C ASP A 441 4.77 32.15 -1.07
N ILE A 442 3.77 31.43 -1.58
CA ILE A 442 2.59 31.99 -2.26
C ILE A 442 1.57 32.44 -1.20
N GLU A 443 1.20 33.71 -1.24
CA GLU A 443 0.16 34.26 -0.39
C GLU A 443 -1.18 33.56 -0.66
N ARG A 444 -1.81 33.03 0.39
CA ARG A 444 -3.10 32.33 0.31
C ARG A 444 -4.24 33.33 0.19
N ALA A 445 -4.37 33.93 -1.00
CA ALA A 445 -5.37 34.95 -1.33
C ALA A 445 -6.06 34.64 -2.65
N VAL A 446 -7.26 35.21 -2.85
CA VAL A 446 -7.92 35.23 -4.15
C VAL A 446 -7.37 36.41 -4.94
N THR A 447 -6.92 36.17 -6.17
CA THR A 447 -6.40 37.20 -7.07
C THR A 447 -7.24 37.29 -8.34
N SER A 448 -7.25 38.48 -8.96
CA SER A 448 -7.89 38.76 -10.26
C SER A 448 -6.80 39.07 -11.29
N ASP A 449 -7.04 38.74 -12.56
CA ASP A 449 -6.17 39.14 -13.67
C ASP A 449 -6.39 40.59 -14.13
N ASP A 450 -7.41 41.28 -13.59
CA ASP A 450 -7.71 42.67 -13.86
C ASP A 450 -7.99 43.47 -12.57
N ASP A 451 -7.29 44.59 -12.41
CA ASP A 451 -7.39 45.49 -11.26
C ASP A 451 -8.69 46.32 -11.24
N ASN A 452 -9.46 46.36 -12.35
CA ASN A 452 -10.69 47.14 -12.46
C ASN A 452 -11.94 46.42 -11.93
N VAL A 453 -11.75 45.32 -11.18
CA VAL A 453 -12.83 44.54 -10.56
C VAL A 453 -12.75 44.71 -9.05
N GLU A 454 -13.81 45.24 -8.46
CA GLU A 454 -13.93 45.36 -7.00
C GLU A 454 -14.57 44.09 -6.45
N PHE A 455 -13.85 43.37 -5.60
CA PHE A 455 -14.34 42.16 -4.97
C PHE A 455 -13.83 42.00 -3.54
N THR A 456 -14.60 41.27 -2.75
CA THR A 456 -14.20 40.77 -1.44
C THR A 456 -14.23 39.24 -1.46
N TYR A 457 -13.46 38.59 -0.59
CA TYR A 457 -13.48 37.14 -0.48
C TYR A 457 -13.41 36.67 0.96
N GLU A 458 -14.02 35.51 1.21
CA GLU A 458 -13.92 34.80 2.47
C GLU A 458 -13.52 33.34 2.18
N VAL A 459 -12.52 32.86 2.92
CA VAL A 459 -12.14 31.44 2.92
C VAL A 459 -12.72 30.83 4.19
N ASN A 460 -13.82 30.09 4.04
CA ASN A 460 -14.42 29.42 5.18
C ASN A 460 -13.61 28.16 5.50
N GLU A 461 -12.72 28.20 6.48
CA GLU A 461 -11.82 27.07 6.83
C GLU A 461 -12.56 25.80 7.31
N ALA A 462 -13.84 25.91 7.69
CA ALA A 462 -14.61 24.77 8.19
C ALA A 462 -15.31 23.96 7.08
N SER A 463 -15.89 24.66 6.10
CA SER A 463 -16.56 24.07 4.93
C SER A 463 -15.68 24.04 3.68
N GLU A 464 -14.64 24.86 3.70
CA GLU A 464 -13.61 25.03 2.67
C GLU A 464 -14.20 25.40 1.31
N VAL A 465 -15.22 26.24 1.42
CA VAL A 465 -15.80 27.02 0.35
C VAL A 465 -15.08 28.35 0.33
N VAL A 466 -14.62 28.75 -0.85
CA VAL A 466 -14.20 30.13 -1.08
C VAL A 466 -15.40 30.87 -1.64
N SER A 467 -15.83 31.90 -0.92
CA SER A 467 -16.87 32.83 -1.36
C SER A 467 -16.19 34.08 -1.91
N ILE A 468 -16.46 34.42 -3.16
CA ILE A 468 -15.98 35.64 -3.81
C ILE A 468 -17.21 36.51 -4.08
N ASN A 469 -17.28 37.68 -3.47
CA ASN A 469 -18.35 38.64 -3.72
C ASN A 469 -17.84 39.72 -4.67
N ILE A 470 -18.33 39.71 -5.91
CA ILE A 470 -17.99 40.72 -6.92
C ILE A 470 -18.95 41.89 -6.77
N GLU A 471 -18.43 43.02 -6.28
CA GLU A 471 -19.20 44.24 -6.01
C GLU A 471 -19.36 45.09 -7.28
N GLN A 472 -18.29 45.21 -8.08
CA GLN A 472 -18.31 45.93 -9.36
C GLN A 472 -17.48 45.21 -10.42
N ASN A 473 -18.08 45.02 -11.59
CA ASN A 473 -17.41 44.50 -12.78
C ASN A 473 -17.82 45.33 -14.00
N ASN A 474 -16.99 46.29 -14.39
CA ASN A 474 -17.24 47.19 -15.52
C ASN A 474 -16.58 46.72 -16.83
N LEU A 475 -16.11 45.47 -16.87
CA LEU A 475 -15.34 44.95 -17.99
C LEU A 475 -16.26 44.40 -19.09
N GLU A 476 -15.93 44.71 -20.34
CA GLU A 476 -16.58 44.14 -21.54
C GLU A 476 -15.95 42.80 -21.96
N LYS A 477 -15.01 42.28 -21.17
CA LYS A 477 -14.31 41.01 -21.37
C LYS A 477 -14.54 40.10 -20.16
N GLU A 478 -14.26 38.81 -20.34
CA GLU A 478 -14.19 37.85 -19.25
C GLU A 478 -13.07 38.21 -18.27
N VAL A 479 -13.26 37.83 -17.00
CA VAL A 479 -12.31 38.06 -15.90
C VAL A 479 -11.95 36.71 -15.30
N HIS A 480 -10.68 36.53 -14.99
CA HIS A 480 -10.17 35.31 -14.38
C HIS A 480 -9.81 35.56 -12.92
N PHE A 481 -10.37 34.75 -12.03
CA PHE A 481 -10.02 34.72 -10.62
C PHE A 481 -9.20 33.47 -10.30
N GLU A 482 -8.00 33.63 -9.75
CA GLU A 482 -7.25 32.51 -9.16
C GLU A 482 -7.63 32.38 -7.67
N VAL A 483 -8.03 31.18 -7.28
CA VAL A 483 -8.40 30.80 -5.92
C VAL A 483 -7.24 30.02 -5.30
N PRO A 484 -6.92 30.19 -3.99
CA PRO A 484 -5.73 29.61 -3.38
C PRO A 484 -5.90 28.12 -3.05
N PHE A 485 -6.27 27.32 -4.05
CA PHE A 485 -6.31 25.86 -4.01
C PHE A 485 -5.54 25.29 -5.19
N LEU A 486 -4.79 24.21 -4.96
CA LEU A 486 -4.17 23.46 -6.05
C LEU A 486 -5.25 22.84 -6.94
N PHE A 487 -5.11 23.00 -8.25
CA PHE A 487 -6.10 22.49 -9.18
C PHE A 487 -6.04 20.97 -9.31
N TYR A 488 -7.20 20.36 -9.09
CA TYR A 488 -7.47 18.96 -9.42
C TYR A 488 -8.87 18.86 -10.03
N LYS A 489 -9.06 17.98 -11.00
CA LYS A 489 -10.36 17.86 -11.65
C LYS A 489 -11.44 17.48 -10.62
N GLY A 490 -12.51 18.28 -10.54
CA GLY A 490 -13.61 18.08 -9.56
C GLY A 490 -14.01 19.33 -8.76
N TYR A 491 -13.30 20.45 -8.91
CA TYR A 491 -13.81 21.76 -8.46
C TYR A 491 -15.00 22.21 -9.31
N GLU A 492 -15.99 22.82 -8.65
CA GLU A 492 -17.10 23.51 -9.29
C GLU A 492 -17.20 24.92 -8.70
N ALA A 493 -17.54 25.90 -9.54
CA ALA A 493 -17.85 27.27 -9.15
C ALA A 493 -19.25 27.62 -9.65
N TYR A 494 -20.03 28.34 -8.85
CA TYR A 494 -21.37 28.78 -9.22
C TYR A 494 -21.75 30.09 -8.54
N PHE A 495 -22.61 30.87 -9.19
CA PHE A 495 -23.28 32.00 -8.55
C PHE A 495 -24.30 31.49 -7.54
N LYS A 496 -24.24 31.98 -6.30
CA LYS A 496 -25.07 31.51 -5.19
C LYS A 496 -26.57 31.75 -5.41
N ASP A 497 -26.92 32.89 -6.01
CA ASP A 497 -28.31 33.28 -6.23
C ASP A 497 -28.97 32.54 -7.40
N SER A 498 -28.24 32.34 -8.50
CA SER A 498 -28.79 31.73 -9.73
C SER A 498 -28.49 30.23 -9.85
N ASN A 499 -27.55 29.70 -9.07
CA ASN A 499 -26.94 28.37 -9.26
C ASN A 499 -26.37 28.15 -10.67
N GLU A 500 -26.07 29.23 -11.39
CA GLU A 500 -25.42 29.17 -12.69
C GLU A 500 -23.96 28.74 -12.52
N LYS A 501 -23.55 27.70 -13.25
CA LYS A 501 -22.20 27.15 -13.18
C LYS A 501 -21.24 27.99 -13.99
N LEU A 502 -20.10 28.30 -13.38
CA LEU A 502 -18.97 28.96 -14.01
C LEU A 502 -17.98 27.93 -14.56
N GLU A 503 -17.19 28.36 -15.54
CA GLU A 503 -16.07 27.56 -16.03
C GLU A 503 -14.94 27.57 -14.99
N VAL A 504 -14.36 26.39 -14.76
CA VAL A 504 -13.24 26.20 -13.84
C VAL A 504 -12.09 25.53 -14.60
N SER A 505 -10.95 26.21 -14.64
CA SER A 505 -9.73 25.83 -15.33
C SER A 505 -8.57 25.72 -14.35
N GLN A 506 -7.41 25.28 -14.87
CA GLN A 506 -6.16 25.33 -14.15
C GLN A 506 -5.40 26.59 -14.57
N GLY A 507 -5.17 27.49 -13.61
CA GLY A 507 -4.39 28.70 -13.82
C GLY A 507 -2.90 28.42 -14.08
N SER A 508 -2.17 29.49 -14.35
CA SER A 508 -0.74 29.43 -14.69
C SER A 508 0.12 28.88 -13.55
N ASN A 509 -0.28 29.15 -12.31
CA ASN A 509 0.38 28.68 -11.09
C ASN A 509 -0.11 27.30 -10.62
N ALA A 510 -0.79 26.54 -11.50
CA ALA A 510 -1.46 25.28 -11.16
C ALA A 510 -2.57 25.40 -10.09
N LEU A 511 -3.04 26.62 -9.82
CA LEU A 511 -4.14 26.91 -8.92
C LEU A 511 -5.48 26.79 -9.64
N VAL A 512 -6.57 26.74 -8.86
CA VAL A 512 -7.94 26.77 -9.39
C VAL A 512 -8.23 28.16 -9.96
N GLU A 513 -8.60 28.21 -11.23
CA GLU A 513 -8.95 29.44 -11.93
C GLU A 513 -10.43 29.40 -12.33
N ILE A 514 -11.13 30.53 -12.18
CA ILE A 514 -12.56 30.67 -12.48
C ILE A 514 -12.73 31.76 -13.52
N THR A 515 -13.48 31.46 -14.57
CA THR A 515 -13.82 32.44 -15.61
C THR A 515 -15.20 33.04 -15.33
N VAL A 516 -15.23 34.34 -15.12
CA VAL A 516 -16.45 35.11 -14.89
C VAL A 516 -16.81 35.89 -16.16
N PRO A 517 -18.04 35.73 -16.69
CA PRO A 517 -18.48 36.49 -17.86
C PRO A 517 -18.46 38.00 -17.67
N ALA A 518 -18.27 38.74 -18.77
CA ALA A 518 -18.24 40.19 -18.80
C ALA A 518 -19.45 40.82 -18.09
N GLY A 519 -19.19 41.80 -17.24
CA GLY A 519 -20.23 42.56 -16.53
C GLY A 519 -20.99 41.81 -15.43
N ASN A 520 -20.69 40.52 -15.18
CA ASN A 520 -21.38 39.78 -14.12
C ASN A 520 -20.86 40.16 -12.73
N THR A 521 -21.78 40.30 -11.79
CA THR A 521 -21.56 40.60 -10.36
C THR A 521 -22.30 39.59 -9.49
N GLY A 522 -21.93 39.50 -8.20
CA GLY A 522 -22.61 38.65 -7.22
C GLY A 522 -21.66 37.71 -6.46
N GLU A 523 -22.25 36.90 -5.57
CA GLU A 523 -21.51 35.95 -4.74
C GLU A 523 -21.27 34.64 -5.50
N ILE A 524 -20.01 34.29 -5.69
CA ILE A 524 -19.53 33.04 -6.29
C ILE A 524 -19.04 32.12 -5.18
N GLU A 525 -19.52 30.88 -5.17
CA GLU A 525 -19.01 29.83 -4.28
C GLU A 525 -18.16 28.83 -5.06
N VAL A 526 -16.98 28.51 -4.51
CA VAL A 526 -16.00 27.61 -5.13
C VAL A 526 -15.73 26.46 -4.17
N LYS A 527 -15.93 25.22 -4.63
CA LYS A 527 -15.69 24.04 -3.79
C LYS A 527 -15.36 22.78 -4.58
N TYR A 528 -14.63 21.86 -3.96
CA TYR A 528 -14.41 20.53 -4.51
C TYR A 528 -15.65 19.64 -4.30
N THR A 529 -16.36 19.31 -5.37
CA THR A 529 -17.55 18.44 -5.28
C THR A 529 -17.31 17.02 -5.79
N GLY A 530 -16.15 16.79 -6.43
CA GLY A 530 -15.83 15.55 -7.12
C GLY A 530 -16.59 15.38 -8.44
N THR A 531 -15.97 14.68 -9.38
CA THR A 531 -16.51 14.53 -10.74
C THR A 531 -17.68 13.54 -10.81
N LYS A 532 -18.44 13.59 -11.90
CA LYS A 532 -19.48 12.57 -12.18
C LYS A 532 -18.87 11.16 -12.25
N LEU A 533 -17.69 11.01 -12.86
CA LEU A 533 -17.01 9.73 -12.97
C LEU A 533 -16.62 9.18 -11.60
N GLN A 534 -16.11 10.03 -10.71
CA GLN A 534 -15.79 9.66 -9.34
C GLN A 534 -17.02 9.10 -8.59
N LYS A 535 -18.14 9.82 -8.65
CA LYS A 535 -19.39 9.41 -7.99
C LYS A 535 -19.97 8.12 -8.57
N MET A 536 -20.06 8.03 -9.90
CA MET A 536 -20.63 6.85 -10.58
C MET A 536 -19.76 5.60 -10.42
N SER A 537 -18.44 5.74 -10.48
CA SER A 537 -17.51 4.61 -10.33
C SER A 537 -17.54 4.03 -8.92
N LEU A 538 -17.67 4.88 -7.89
CA LEU A 538 -17.87 4.43 -6.52
C LEU A 538 -19.18 3.64 -6.38
N TYR A 539 -20.30 4.19 -6.85
CA TYR A 539 -21.59 3.52 -6.78
C TYR A 539 -21.55 2.15 -7.47
N PHE A 540 -20.96 2.09 -8.66
CA PHE A 540 -20.77 0.85 -9.42
C PHE A 540 -19.92 -0.17 -8.65
N SER A 541 -18.81 0.27 -8.04
CA SER A 541 -17.95 -0.58 -7.21
C SER A 541 -18.70 -1.12 -5.97
N MET A 542 -19.48 -0.29 -5.28
CA MET A 542 -20.27 -0.69 -4.12
C MET A 542 -21.35 -1.72 -4.49
N VAL A 543 -22.08 -1.50 -5.58
CA VAL A 543 -23.08 -2.46 -6.09
C VAL A 543 -22.40 -3.78 -6.50
N THR A 544 -21.24 -3.71 -7.16
CA THR A 544 -20.46 -4.90 -7.51
C THR A 544 -20.07 -5.69 -6.26
N MET A 545 -19.57 -5.02 -5.23
CA MET A 545 -19.20 -5.65 -3.96
C MET A 545 -20.39 -6.34 -3.29
N LEU A 546 -21.57 -5.71 -3.29
CA LEU A 546 -22.79 -6.31 -2.76
C LEU A 546 -23.17 -7.59 -3.53
N ILE A 547 -23.11 -7.55 -4.87
CA ILE A 547 -23.37 -8.72 -5.72
C ILE A 547 -22.38 -9.83 -5.43
N VAL A 548 -21.09 -9.52 -5.24
CA VAL A 548 -20.04 -10.49 -4.91
C VAL A 548 -20.31 -11.18 -3.58
N VAL A 549 -20.70 -10.43 -2.55
CA VAL A 549 -21.04 -11.01 -1.24
C VAL A 549 -22.23 -11.97 -1.36
N ILE A 550 -23.29 -11.57 -2.08
CA ILE A 550 -24.46 -12.41 -2.33
C ILE A 550 -24.06 -13.67 -3.12
N ALA A 551 -23.29 -13.52 -4.19
CA ALA A 551 -22.82 -14.62 -5.01
C ALA A 551 -21.95 -15.60 -4.21
N TYR A 552 -21.03 -15.10 -3.38
CA TYR A 552 -20.22 -15.93 -2.51
C TYR A 552 -21.09 -16.75 -1.54
N TYR A 553 -22.08 -16.11 -0.91
CA TYR A 553 -23.00 -16.82 -0.02
C TYR A 553 -23.79 -17.92 -0.73
N LEU A 554 -24.39 -17.59 -1.89
CA LEU A 554 -25.24 -18.51 -2.65
C LEU A 554 -24.46 -19.69 -3.23
N PHE A 555 -23.31 -19.44 -3.87
CA PHE A 555 -22.58 -20.44 -4.63
C PHE A 555 -21.47 -21.13 -3.84
N CYS A 556 -20.93 -20.50 -2.80
CA CYS A 556 -19.79 -21.06 -2.05
C CYS A 556 -20.19 -21.58 -0.67
N VAL A 557 -21.09 -20.89 0.05
CA VAL A 557 -21.48 -21.27 1.42
C VAL A 557 -22.69 -22.19 1.42
N ARG A 558 -23.77 -21.79 0.72
CA ARG A 558 -25.02 -22.55 0.70
C ARG A 558 -24.88 -23.88 -0.03
N ASP A 559 -24.19 -23.90 -1.16
CA ASP A 559 -23.98 -25.13 -1.95
C ASP A 559 -23.11 -26.15 -1.20
N GLU A 560 -22.05 -25.69 -0.50
CA GLU A 560 -21.25 -26.58 0.36
C GLU A 560 -22.07 -27.19 1.51
N LYS A 561 -23.02 -26.45 2.09
CA LYS A 561 -23.93 -27.01 3.10
C LYS A 561 -24.88 -28.05 2.50
N ARG A 562 -25.41 -27.79 1.31
CA ARG A 562 -26.30 -28.73 0.60
C ARG A 562 -25.60 -30.03 0.20
N ARG A 563 -24.32 -29.98 -0.17
CA ARG A 563 -23.54 -31.19 -0.50
C ARG A 563 -23.13 -32.04 0.71
N LYS A 564 -23.24 -31.48 1.92
CA LYS A 564 -22.90 -32.15 3.19
C LYS A 564 -24.13 -32.71 3.92
N MET A 565 -25.32 -32.24 3.56
CA MET A 565 -26.61 -32.87 3.92
C MET A 565 -26.90 -33.95 2.90
#